data_AF-A0A8H7EKY5-F1
#
_entry.id   AF-A0A8H7EKY5-F1
#
_cell.length_a   1.000
_cell.length_b   1.000
_cell.length_c   1.000
_cell.angle_alpha   90.00
_cell.angle_beta   90.00
_cell.angle_gamma   90.00
#
_symmetry.space_group_name_H-M   'P 1'
#
loop_
_entity.id
_entity.type
_entity.pdbx_description
1 polymer ?
#
loop_
_entity_poly.entity_id
_entity_poly.type
_entity_poly.pdbx_seq_one_letter_code
_entity_poly.pdbx_strand_id
1 'polypeptide(L)'
;MEGKKDNWDLYVPSTQLAMNLKHAKLHSTRPFDLMFARRINPFQDYRNMELGKTSSHSDNVKERQKRIEEMEKVVIPAINERIKTLHATEQTKFESSHRIIQEFPNGSKVMIKNVTRSSKTDPRYEGPFTVNGKTKGGSYVLTDETGALLARNIPPSHIKLISQDTVVKTDDVYEVQAIVDHKVKPGKPGQYLYRVQWKNYSSEHDTWEPVEHFSDLLLIEKYWQRRKLGDKKPPTEDSNSRPTKCRRA
;
A
#
# COMPACT_ATOMS: atom_id res chain seq x y z
N MET A 1 -21.96 -29.19 11.73
CA MET A 1 -23.20 -29.10 10.93
C MET A 1 -23.13 -30.17 9.85
N GLU A 2 -24.15 -31.01 9.73
CA GLU A 2 -24.29 -32.03 8.68
C GLU A 2 -24.62 -31.39 7.31
N GLY A 3 -23.81 -30.42 6.87
CA GLY A 3 -23.94 -29.78 5.56
C GLY A 3 -25.12 -28.81 5.35
N LYS A 4 -26.13 -28.78 6.23
CA LYS A 4 -27.29 -27.87 6.10
C LYS A 4 -26.94 -26.43 6.53
N LYS A 5 -26.87 -25.52 5.55
CA LYS A 5 -26.49 -24.10 5.75
C LYS A 5 -27.58 -23.24 6.38
N ASP A 6 -28.84 -23.65 6.28
CA ASP A 6 -29.97 -22.81 6.72
C ASP A 6 -30.14 -22.77 8.25
N ASN A 7 -29.59 -23.76 8.96
CA ASN A 7 -29.76 -23.91 10.41
C ASN A 7 -28.64 -23.22 11.23
N TRP A 8 -28.01 -22.16 10.69
CA TRP A 8 -26.92 -21.47 11.39
C TRP A 8 -27.42 -20.67 12.61
N ASP A 9 -28.68 -20.26 12.57
CA ASP A 9 -29.43 -19.53 13.60
C ASP A 9 -29.43 -20.27 14.96
N LEU A 10 -29.61 -21.59 14.95
CA LEU A 10 -29.58 -22.44 16.15
C LEU A 10 -28.24 -22.33 16.91
N TYR A 11 -27.15 -22.04 16.21
CA TYR A 11 -25.82 -21.95 16.79
C TYR A 11 -25.43 -20.54 17.21
N VAL A 12 -26.20 -19.51 16.84
CA VAL A 12 -25.90 -18.11 17.17
C VAL A 12 -25.76 -17.89 18.68
N PRO A 13 -26.69 -18.36 19.55
CA PRO A 13 -26.57 -18.13 21.00
C PRO A 13 -25.33 -18.80 21.59
N SER A 14 -25.06 -20.05 21.19
CA SER A 14 -23.88 -20.79 21.64
C SER A 14 -22.57 -20.13 21.18
N THR A 15 -22.55 -19.61 19.95
CA THR A 15 -21.39 -18.91 19.36
C THR A 15 -21.15 -17.57 20.05
N GLN A 16 -22.21 -16.79 20.28
CA GLN A 16 -22.14 -15.52 21.01
C GLN A 16 -21.59 -15.73 22.42
N LEU A 17 -22.07 -16.76 23.12
CA LEU A 17 -21.56 -17.10 24.44
C LEU A 17 -20.07 -17.48 24.38
N ALA A 18 -19.67 -18.34 23.45
CA ALA A 18 -18.27 -18.73 23.27
C ALA A 18 -17.35 -17.53 22.98
N MET A 19 -17.80 -16.58 22.14
CA MET A 19 -17.06 -15.34 21.88
C MET A 19 -16.91 -14.49 23.14
N ASN A 20 -17.96 -14.35 23.94
CA ASN A 20 -17.95 -13.56 25.18
C ASN A 20 -17.09 -14.18 26.29
N LEU A 21 -16.83 -15.49 26.23
CA LEU A 21 -15.98 -16.22 27.17
C LEU A 21 -14.52 -16.33 26.72
N LYS A 22 -14.21 -15.95 25.48
CA LYS A 22 -12.84 -16.01 24.98
C LYS A 22 -12.00 -14.88 25.59
N HIS A 23 -10.78 -15.20 26.01
CA HIS A 23 -9.81 -14.18 26.41
C HIS A 23 -9.42 -13.34 25.18
N ALA A 24 -9.68 -12.04 25.22
CA ALA A 24 -9.23 -11.14 24.17
C ALA A 24 -7.74 -10.79 24.38
N LYS A 25 -6.95 -10.80 23.30
CA LYS A 25 -5.50 -10.47 23.35
C LYS A 25 -5.26 -9.06 23.92
N LEU A 26 -6.15 -8.13 23.60
CA LEU A 26 -6.03 -6.70 23.92
C LEU A 26 -6.02 -6.43 25.43
N HIS A 27 -6.88 -7.09 26.21
CA HIS A 27 -7.00 -6.87 27.65
C HIS A 27 -6.77 -8.13 28.49
N SER A 28 -6.47 -9.27 27.85
CA SER A 28 -6.25 -10.60 28.48
C SER A 28 -7.39 -11.13 29.35
N THR A 29 -8.57 -10.52 29.30
CA THR A 29 -9.78 -10.91 30.04
C THR A 29 -10.92 -11.27 29.09
N ARG A 30 -12.03 -11.78 29.62
CA ARG A 30 -13.20 -12.19 28.85
C ARG A 30 -14.21 -11.04 28.82
N PRO A 31 -14.81 -10.71 27.67
CA PRO A 31 -15.85 -9.67 27.58
C PRO A 31 -16.99 -9.84 28.61
N PHE A 32 -17.42 -11.08 28.86
CA PHE A 32 -18.45 -11.38 29.86
C PHE A 32 -18.07 -10.91 31.27
N ASP A 33 -16.84 -11.19 31.70
CA ASP A 33 -16.40 -10.87 33.07
C ASP A 33 -16.28 -9.36 33.29
N LEU A 34 -15.84 -8.63 32.25
CA LEU A 34 -15.75 -7.17 32.29
C LEU A 34 -17.13 -6.51 32.34
N MET A 35 -18.08 -7.03 31.57
CA MET A 35 -19.42 -6.45 31.49
C MET A 35 -20.24 -6.71 32.76
N PHE A 36 -20.14 -7.91 33.33
CA PHE A 36 -21.02 -8.33 34.42
C PHE A 36 -20.35 -8.43 35.79
N ALA A 37 -19.05 -8.13 35.88
CA ALA A 37 -18.23 -8.25 37.09
C ALA A 37 -18.39 -9.61 37.82
N ARG A 38 -18.62 -10.68 37.04
CA ARG A 38 -18.84 -12.04 37.54
C ARG A 38 -18.37 -13.08 36.54
N ARG A 39 -18.07 -14.28 37.03
CA ARG A 39 -17.82 -15.45 36.18
C ARG A 39 -19.13 -16.05 35.71
N ILE A 40 -19.09 -16.67 34.53
CA ILE A 40 -20.20 -17.48 34.05
C ILE A 40 -20.34 -18.75 34.90
N ASN A 41 -21.56 -19.22 35.04
CA ASN A 41 -21.85 -20.53 35.59
C ASN A 41 -21.31 -21.61 34.63
N PRO A 42 -20.46 -22.54 35.09
CA PRO A 42 -20.02 -23.66 34.27
C PRO A 42 -21.20 -24.52 33.80
N PHE A 43 -21.03 -25.19 32.66
CA PHE A 43 -22.00 -26.17 32.16
C PHE A 43 -21.91 -27.47 32.97
N GLN A 44 -22.46 -27.46 34.18
CA GLN A 44 -22.49 -28.60 35.10
C GLN A 44 -23.91 -28.81 35.65
N ASP A 45 -24.15 -29.99 36.23
CA ASP A 45 -25.41 -30.27 36.91
C ASP A 45 -25.43 -29.61 38.29
N TYR A 46 -26.47 -28.85 38.56
CA TYR A 46 -26.65 -28.08 39.80
C TYR A 46 -27.65 -28.70 40.77
N ARG A 47 -28.33 -29.79 40.40
CA ARG A 47 -29.44 -30.36 41.18
C ARG A 47 -29.06 -30.82 42.59
N ASN A 48 -27.84 -31.35 42.74
CA ASN A 48 -27.34 -31.92 44.00
C ASN A 48 -26.23 -31.07 44.63
N MET A 49 -26.09 -29.81 44.20
CA MET A 49 -25.03 -28.94 44.70
C MET A 49 -25.50 -28.33 46.02
N GLU A 50 -24.76 -28.56 47.12
CA GLU A 50 -25.02 -27.84 48.36
C GLU A 50 -24.72 -26.36 48.14
N LEU A 51 -25.79 -25.58 47.96
CA LEU A 51 -25.73 -24.13 47.97
C LEU A 51 -25.27 -23.72 49.37
N GLY A 52 -24.01 -23.33 49.51
CA GLY A 52 -23.50 -22.75 50.74
C GLY A 52 -24.44 -21.66 51.25
N LYS A 53 -24.60 -21.55 52.58
CA LYS A 53 -25.53 -20.66 53.31
C LYS A 53 -26.06 -19.54 52.42
N THR A 54 -27.28 -19.70 51.93
CA THR A 54 -27.90 -18.72 51.03
C THR A 54 -28.04 -17.40 51.78
N SER A 55 -27.14 -16.46 51.51
CA SER A 55 -27.30 -15.07 51.90
C SER A 55 -28.65 -14.58 51.39
N SER A 56 -29.32 -13.71 52.14
CA SER A 56 -30.58 -13.12 51.69
C SER A 56 -30.40 -12.50 50.31
N HIS A 57 -31.46 -12.46 49.49
CA HIS A 57 -31.42 -11.87 48.16
C HIS A 57 -30.83 -10.44 48.18
N SER A 58 -31.14 -9.67 49.22
CA SER A 58 -30.60 -8.33 49.47
C SER A 58 -29.07 -8.30 49.56
N ASP A 59 -28.47 -9.31 50.18
CA ASP A 59 -27.04 -9.32 50.48
C ASP A 59 -26.23 -9.67 49.22
N ASN A 60 -26.76 -10.56 48.38
CA ASN A 60 -26.20 -10.88 47.07
C ASN A 60 -26.19 -9.67 46.13
N VAL A 61 -27.23 -8.82 46.19
CA VAL A 61 -27.31 -7.60 45.38
C VAL A 61 -26.27 -6.58 45.85
N LYS A 62 -26.12 -6.39 47.18
CA LYS A 62 -25.10 -5.50 47.75
C LYS A 62 -23.68 -5.96 47.41
N GLU A 63 -23.41 -7.26 47.50
CA GLU A 63 -22.10 -7.82 47.12
C GLU A 63 -21.81 -7.59 45.63
N ARG A 64 -22.80 -7.79 44.76
CA ARG A 64 -22.65 -7.53 43.32
C ARG A 64 -22.35 -6.07 43.04
N GLN A 65 -23.05 -5.15 43.69
CA GLN A 65 -22.82 -3.71 43.55
C GLN A 65 -21.39 -3.34 43.96
N LYS A 66 -20.93 -3.86 45.10
CA LYS A 66 -19.56 -3.66 45.58
C LYS A 66 -18.51 -4.15 44.57
N ARG A 67 -18.72 -5.34 43.98
CA ARG A 67 -17.80 -5.87 42.94
C ARG A 67 -17.77 -5.01 41.68
N ILE A 68 -18.91 -4.44 41.28
CA ILE A 68 -18.98 -3.52 40.13
C ILE A 68 -18.15 -2.25 40.43
N GLU A 69 -18.31 -1.69 41.62
CA GLU A 69 -17.52 -0.51 42.04
C GLU A 69 -16.01 -0.80 42.11
N GLU A 70 -15.63 -1.98 42.64
CA GLU A 70 -14.24 -2.42 42.66
C GLU A 70 -13.68 -2.61 41.24
N MET A 71 -14.45 -3.22 40.34
CA MET A 71 -14.08 -3.41 38.93
C MET A 71 -13.85 -2.05 38.26
N GLU A 72 -14.74 -1.10 38.46
CA GLU A 72 -14.65 0.24 37.87
C GLU A 72 -13.44 1.02 38.41
N LYS A 73 -13.21 1.00 39.72
CA LYS A 73 -12.13 1.77 40.35
C LYS A 73 -10.74 1.20 40.12
N VAL A 74 -10.62 -0.13 40.08
CA VAL A 74 -9.31 -0.80 40.08
C VAL A 74 -9.00 -1.46 38.74
N VAL A 75 -9.94 -2.26 38.22
CA VAL A 75 -9.65 -3.16 37.10
C VAL A 75 -9.71 -2.43 35.76
N ILE A 76 -10.72 -1.57 35.54
CA ILE A 76 -10.86 -0.84 34.26
C ILE A 76 -9.67 0.09 33.98
N PRO A 77 -9.16 0.90 34.94
CA PRO A 77 -7.96 1.70 34.73
C PRO A 77 -6.73 0.85 34.38
N ALA A 78 -6.50 -0.26 35.11
CA ALA A 78 -5.40 -1.16 34.84
C ALA A 78 -5.48 -1.79 33.42
N ILE A 79 -6.69 -2.11 32.97
CA ILE A 79 -6.92 -2.59 31.60
C ILE A 79 -6.60 -1.49 30.59
N ASN A 80 -7.03 -0.26 30.81
CA ASN A 80 -6.75 0.86 29.90
C ASN A 80 -5.25 1.13 29.76
N GLU A 81 -4.48 1.01 30.85
CA GLU A 81 -3.02 1.11 30.82
C GLU A 81 -2.39 -0.02 30.00
N ARG A 82 -2.86 -1.26 30.19
CA ARG A 82 -2.45 -2.40 29.38
C ARG A 82 -2.76 -2.18 27.89
N ILE A 83 -3.94 -1.66 27.57
CA ILE A 83 -4.34 -1.36 26.20
C ILE A 83 -3.38 -0.33 25.56
N LYS A 84 -3.07 0.75 26.28
CA LYS A 84 -2.10 1.77 25.82
C LYS A 84 -0.73 1.18 25.54
N THR A 85 -0.20 0.38 26.46
CA THR A 85 1.12 -0.25 26.29
C THR A 85 1.14 -1.21 25.10
N LEU A 86 0.10 -2.05 24.96
CA LEU A 86 -0.01 -2.94 23.80
C LEU A 86 -0.10 -2.17 22.49
N HIS A 87 -0.93 -1.14 22.40
CA HIS A 87 -1.00 -0.29 21.21
C HIS A 87 0.34 0.35 20.88
N ALA A 88 1.09 0.85 21.86
CA ALA A 88 2.43 1.39 21.63
C ALA A 88 3.40 0.32 21.08
N THR A 89 3.37 -0.89 21.62
CA THR A 89 4.21 -2.00 21.12
C THR A 89 3.80 -2.48 19.73
N GLU A 90 2.51 -2.45 19.41
CA GLU A 90 2.00 -2.83 18.09
C GLU A 90 2.28 -1.73 17.06
N GLN A 91 2.18 -0.46 17.46
CA GLN A 91 2.51 0.69 16.65
C GLN A 91 4.00 0.70 16.25
N THR A 92 4.92 0.53 17.20
CA THR A 92 6.37 0.47 16.91
C THR A 92 6.74 -0.69 15.98
N LYS A 93 6.08 -1.85 16.11
CA LYS A 93 6.24 -2.98 15.18
C LYS A 93 5.70 -2.65 13.79
N PHE A 94 4.58 -1.95 13.72
CA PHE A 94 3.99 -1.52 12.45
C PHE A 94 4.88 -0.50 11.74
N GLU A 95 5.37 0.50 12.47
CA GLU A 95 6.26 1.56 11.95
C GLU A 95 7.60 1.00 11.45
N SER A 96 8.16 -0.01 12.13
CA SER A 96 9.42 -0.64 11.68
C SER A 96 9.24 -1.53 10.44
N SER A 97 8.06 -2.09 10.22
CA SER A 97 7.79 -3.00 9.09
C SER A 97 7.17 -2.31 7.88
N HIS A 98 6.49 -1.17 8.06
CA HIS A 98 5.73 -0.50 7.00
C HIS A 98 6.27 0.89 6.71
N ARG A 99 6.45 1.19 5.41
CA ARG A 99 6.74 2.55 4.95
C ARG A 99 5.46 3.40 5.04
N ILE A 100 5.34 4.19 6.09
CA ILE A 100 4.22 5.11 6.31
C ILE A 100 4.53 6.43 5.61
N ILE A 101 3.70 6.80 4.64
CA ILE A 101 3.71 8.16 4.06
C ILE A 101 2.81 9.01 4.95
N GLN A 102 3.38 9.98 5.68
CA GLN A 102 2.62 10.79 6.62
C GLN A 102 1.63 11.70 5.89
N GLU A 103 2.09 12.43 4.89
CA GLU A 103 1.26 13.34 4.09
C GLU A 103 1.75 13.41 2.66
N PHE A 104 0.82 13.52 1.72
CA PHE A 104 1.12 13.82 0.32
C PHE A 104 1.34 15.34 0.17
N PRO A 105 2.51 15.78 -0.35
CA PRO A 105 2.75 17.19 -0.60
C PRO A 105 1.76 17.75 -1.62
N ASN A 106 1.29 18.97 -1.40
CA ASN A 106 0.43 19.67 -2.36
C ASN A 106 1.17 19.83 -3.69
N GLY A 107 0.47 19.66 -4.81
CA GLY A 107 1.04 19.65 -6.15
C GLY A 107 1.64 18.30 -6.59
N SER A 108 1.68 17.29 -5.71
CA SER A 108 2.14 15.96 -6.10
C SER A 108 1.14 15.27 -7.02
N LYS A 109 1.65 14.57 -8.05
CA LYS A 109 0.83 13.72 -8.91
C LYS A 109 0.56 12.38 -8.24
N VAL A 110 -0.69 11.98 -8.23
CA VAL A 110 -1.18 10.78 -7.56
C VAL A 110 -2.16 10.01 -8.46
N MET A 111 -2.20 8.69 -8.34
CA MET A 111 -3.25 7.87 -8.93
C MET A 111 -4.32 7.53 -7.90
N ILE A 112 -5.57 7.38 -8.38
CA ILE A 112 -6.70 6.99 -7.55
C ILE A 112 -7.04 5.52 -7.80
N LYS A 113 -7.24 4.74 -6.73
CA LYS A 113 -7.70 3.36 -6.81
C LYS A 113 -9.17 3.31 -7.25
N ASN A 114 -9.47 2.58 -8.32
CA ASN A 114 -10.86 2.32 -8.73
C ASN A 114 -11.48 1.26 -7.80
N VAL A 115 -12.41 1.70 -6.95
CA VAL A 115 -13.16 0.84 -6.01
C VAL A 115 -14.38 0.22 -6.68
N THR A 116 -14.99 0.94 -7.62
CA THR A 116 -16.21 0.56 -8.35
C THR A 116 -15.91 -0.25 -9.62
N ARG A 117 -14.80 -0.98 -9.61
CA ARG A 117 -14.34 -1.74 -10.77
C ARG A 117 -15.33 -2.87 -11.08
N SER A 118 -15.93 -2.84 -12.27
CA SER A 118 -16.97 -3.79 -12.68
C SER A 118 -16.39 -5.02 -13.38
N SER A 119 -15.39 -4.80 -14.24
CA SER A 119 -14.72 -5.85 -15.01
C SER A 119 -13.32 -6.15 -14.49
N LYS A 120 -12.81 -7.34 -14.79
CA LYS A 120 -11.41 -7.70 -14.56
C LYS A 120 -10.45 -6.92 -15.47
N THR A 121 -10.92 -6.47 -16.64
CA THR A 121 -10.14 -5.69 -17.62
C THR A 121 -10.02 -4.22 -17.27
N ASP A 122 -10.89 -3.71 -16.40
CA ASP A 122 -10.88 -2.31 -15.98
C ASP A 122 -9.60 -1.98 -15.19
N PRO A 123 -9.03 -0.78 -15.37
CA PRO A 123 -7.80 -0.39 -14.69
C PRO A 123 -8.00 -0.36 -13.16
N ARG A 124 -7.01 -0.86 -12.43
CA ARG A 124 -7.03 -0.86 -10.96
C ARG A 124 -6.83 0.55 -10.38
N TYR A 125 -6.13 1.39 -11.12
CA TYR A 125 -5.85 2.78 -10.77
C TYR A 125 -6.19 3.67 -11.96
N GLU A 126 -6.83 4.78 -11.69
CA GLU A 126 -7.19 5.81 -12.65
C GLU A 126 -6.21 6.96 -12.52
N GLY A 127 -5.88 7.54 -13.69
CA GLY A 127 -5.41 8.90 -13.95
C GLY A 127 -4.29 9.48 -13.07
N PRO A 128 -3.39 10.29 -13.63
CA PRO A 128 -2.63 11.20 -12.80
C PRO A 128 -3.52 12.37 -12.37
N PHE A 129 -3.81 12.47 -11.08
CA PHE A 129 -4.47 13.60 -10.45
C PHE A 129 -3.47 14.41 -9.64
N THR A 130 -3.75 15.68 -9.40
CA THR A 130 -2.88 16.55 -8.60
C THR A 130 -3.48 16.82 -7.23
N VAL A 131 -2.68 16.71 -6.17
CA VAL A 131 -3.14 17.01 -4.81
C VAL A 131 -3.27 18.52 -4.62
N ASN A 132 -4.49 19.01 -4.38
CA ASN A 132 -4.73 20.43 -4.09
C ASN A 132 -4.58 20.73 -2.59
N GLY A 133 -5.12 19.86 -1.73
CA GLY A 133 -5.00 20.02 -0.29
C GLY A 133 -5.70 18.93 0.53
N LYS A 134 -5.62 19.07 1.85
CA LYS A 134 -6.16 18.14 2.84
C LYS A 134 -7.29 18.80 3.64
N THR A 135 -8.39 18.07 3.81
CA THR A 135 -9.52 18.48 4.65
C THR A 135 -9.23 18.22 6.14
N LYS A 136 -10.02 18.83 7.05
CA LYS A 136 -9.91 18.57 8.50
C LYS A 136 -10.06 17.09 8.87
N GLY A 137 -10.81 16.33 8.08
CA GLY A 137 -11.01 14.89 8.25
C GLY A 137 -9.92 14.01 7.62
N GLY A 138 -8.83 14.58 7.12
CA GLY A 138 -7.70 13.84 6.55
C GLY A 138 -7.92 13.27 5.15
N SER A 139 -9.03 13.60 4.50
CA SER A 139 -9.26 13.29 3.08
C SER A 139 -8.65 14.36 2.19
N TYR A 140 -8.22 13.98 0.99
CA TYR A 140 -7.57 14.87 0.03
C TYR A 140 -8.56 15.34 -1.04
N VAL A 141 -8.39 16.59 -1.42
CA VAL A 141 -9.03 17.22 -2.58
C VAL A 141 -8.05 17.15 -3.73
N LEU A 142 -8.47 16.56 -4.84
CA LEU A 142 -7.63 16.37 -6.02
C LEU A 142 -8.20 17.14 -7.20
N THR A 143 -7.32 17.55 -8.11
CA THR A 143 -7.68 18.17 -9.39
C THR A 143 -7.27 17.29 -10.56
N ASP A 144 -8.06 17.37 -11.63
CA ASP A 144 -7.78 16.74 -12.92
C ASP A 144 -6.69 17.53 -13.68
N GLU A 145 -6.24 16.99 -14.82
CA GLU A 145 -5.31 17.66 -15.73
C GLU A 145 -5.84 19.01 -16.25
N THR A 146 -7.17 19.16 -16.32
CA THR A 146 -7.85 20.40 -16.71
C THR A 146 -7.91 21.44 -15.58
N GLY A 147 -7.48 21.07 -14.36
CA GLY A 147 -7.58 21.91 -13.17
C GLY A 147 -8.96 21.90 -12.50
N ALA A 148 -9.94 21.15 -13.03
CA ALA A 148 -11.22 20.94 -12.38
C ALA A 148 -11.05 20.10 -11.10
N LEU A 149 -11.75 20.49 -10.03
CA LEU A 149 -11.76 19.72 -8.78
C LEU A 149 -12.61 18.46 -8.95
N LEU A 150 -12.12 17.34 -8.45
CA LEU A 150 -12.94 16.14 -8.34
C LEU A 150 -14.12 16.39 -7.40
N ALA A 151 -15.30 15.92 -7.79
CA ALA A 151 -16.53 16.09 -7.01
C ALA A 151 -16.49 15.43 -5.62
N ARG A 152 -15.63 14.42 -5.42
CA ARG A 152 -15.52 13.68 -4.16
C ARG A 152 -14.14 13.84 -3.53
N ASN A 153 -14.12 13.88 -2.20
CA ASN A 153 -12.88 13.82 -1.43
C ASN A 153 -12.38 12.36 -1.37
N ILE A 154 -11.06 12.19 -1.51
CA ILE A 154 -10.46 10.85 -1.60
C ILE A 154 -9.67 10.56 -0.31
N PRO A 155 -9.88 9.39 0.34
CA PRO A 155 -9.11 9.02 1.52
C PRO A 155 -7.67 8.61 1.13
N PRO A 156 -6.68 8.76 2.03
CA PRO A 156 -5.28 8.44 1.76
C PRO A 156 -5.05 7.00 1.27
N SER A 157 -5.87 6.05 1.72
CA SER A 157 -5.80 4.62 1.34
C SER A 157 -6.10 4.36 -0.14
N HIS A 158 -6.77 5.28 -0.82
CA HIS A 158 -7.12 5.19 -2.24
C HIS A 158 -6.12 5.92 -3.14
N ILE A 159 -5.14 6.62 -2.56
CA ILE A 159 -4.20 7.48 -3.28
C ILE A 159 -2.85 6.79 -3.35
N LYS A 160 -2.20 6.83 -4.52
CA LYS A 160 -0.81 6.40 -4.70
C LYS A 160 0.03 7.52 -5.29
N LEU A 161 1.13 7.85 -4.63
CA LEU A 161 2.12 8.80 -5.13
C LEU A 161 2.79 8.24 -6.39
N ILE A 162 2.88 9.06 -7.43
CA ILE A 162 3.63 8.76 -8.65
C ILE A 162 4.98 9.49 -8.57
N SER A 163 6.07 8.80 -8.89
CA SER A 163 7.38 9.45 -9.04
C SER A 163 7.41 10.30 -10.31
N GLN A 164 7.76 11.59 -10.17
CA GLN A 164 7.85 12.53 -11.30
C GLN A 164 8.91 12.11 -12.33
N ASP A 165 9.91 11.30 -11.95
CA ASP A 165 11.00 10.86 -12.81
C ASP A 165 10.56 10.04 -14.03
N THR A 166 9.34 9.48 -14.00
CA THR A 166 8.79 8.68 -15.11
C THR A 166 8.04 9.50 -16.14
N VAL A 167 7.67 10.76 -15.83
CA VAL A 167 7.09 11.68 -16.81
C VAL A 167 8.24 12.40 -17.53
N VAL A 168 9.07 11.59 -18.18
CA VAL A 168 9.94 12.10 -19.23
C VAL A 168 9.02 12.69 -20.28
N LYS A 169 9.15 14.00 -20.55
CA LYS A 169 8.46 14.63 -21.68
C LYS A 169 8.71 13.75 -22.90
N THR A 170 7.65 13.17 -23.44
CA THR A 170 7.71 12.29 -24.61
C THR A 170 8.29 12.98 -25.85
N ASP A 171 8.37 14.32 -25.81
CA ASP A 171 8.77 15.18 -26.92
C ASP A 171 10.26 15.04 -27.27
N ASP A 172 11.10 14.47 -26.39
CA ASP A 172 12.54 14.36 -26.61
C ASP A 172 13.03 12.92 -26.82
N VAL A 173 12.16 11.91 -26.81
CA VAL A 173 12.53 10.49 -26.91
C VAL A 173 12.23 9.93 -28.30
N TYR A 174 13.27 9.63 -29.07
CA TYR A 174 13.16 9.14 -30.45
C TYR A 174 13.65 7.70 -30.59
N GLU A 175 13.16 6.97 -31.61
CA GLU A 175 13.65 5.64 -31.94
C GLU A 175 15.00 5.69 -32.66
N VAL A 176 15.96 4.91 -32.17
CA VAL A 176 17.29 4.80 -32.75
C VAL A 176 17.34 3.66 -33.75
N GLN A 177 17.87 3.93 -34.94
CA GLN A 177 18.16 2.92 -35.95
C GLN A 177 19.50 2.22 -35.66
N ALA A 178 20.57 2.99 -35.52
CA ALA A 178 21.91 2.47 -35.24
C ALA A 178 22.84 3.53 -34.64
N ILE A 179 23.94 3.09 -34.03
CA ILE A 179 25.08 3.94 -33.67
C ILE A 179 26.08 3.86 -34.82
N VAL A 180 26.40 5.02 -35.41
CA VAL A 180 27.31 5.13 -36.56
C VAL A 180 28.75 5.27 -36.09
N ASP A 181 28.98 6.12 -35.09
CA ASP A 181 30.33 6.42 -34.63
C ASP A 181 30.41 6.76 -33.13
N HIS A 182 31.63 6.81 -32.57
CA HIS A 182 31.87 7.23 -31.19
C HIS A 182 33.06 8.21 -31.13
N LYS A 183 33.03 9.15 -30.18
CA LYS A 183 34.14 10.06 -29.89
C LYS A 183 34.33 10.21 -28.38
N VAL A 184 35.57 10.42 -27.94
CA VAL A 184 35.86 10.71 -26.53
C VAL A 184 35.40 12.14 -26.21
N LYS A 185 34.70 12.31 -25.09
CA LYS A 185 34.23 13.62 -24.65
C LYS A 185 35.44 14.49 -24.27
N PRO A 186 35.55 15.72 -24.80
CA PRO A 186 36.68 16.60 -24.47
C PRO A 186 36.69 16.89 -22.96
N GLY A 187 37.85 16.67 -22.32
CA GLY A 187 38.07 16.96 -20.89
C GLY A 187 37.76 15.84 -19.89
N LYS A 188 37.27 14.66 -20.32
CA LYS A 188 37.06 13.49 -19.43
C LYS A 188 37.45 12.17 -20.10
N PRO A 189 38.64 11.60 -19.81
CA PRO A 189 39.02 10.29 -20.35
C PRO A 189 38.06 9.20 -19.85
N GLY A 190 37.56 8.36 -20.76
CA GLY A 190 36.63 7.27 -20.44
C GLY A 190 35.13 7.58 -20.65
N GLN A 191 34.75 8.82 -20.97
CA GLN A 191 33.38 9.15 -21.38
C GLN A 191 33.28 9.24 -22.91
N TYR A 192 32.35 8.49 -23.50
CA TYR A 192 32.11 8.46 -24.94
C TYR A 192 30.79 9.16 -25.29
N LEU A 193 30.82 9.90 -26.40
CA LEU A 193 29.63 10.37 -27.12
C LEU A 193 29.42 9.46 -28.33
N TYR A 194 28.18 9.08 -28.58
CA TYR A 194 27.81 8.18 -29.68
C TYR A 194 27.02 8.96 -30.73
N ARG A 195 27.39 8.84 -32.00
CA ARG A 195 26.64 9.40 -33.11
C ARG A 195 25.47 8.48 -33.42
N VAL A 196 24.27 8.97 -33.15
CA VAL A 196 23.02 8.23 -33.26
C VAL A 196 22.38 8.53 -34.62
N GLN A 197 22.09 7.47 -35.38
CA GLN A 197 21.23 7.53 -36.56
C GLN A 197 19.80 7.28 -36.13
N TRP A 198 18.94 8.26 -36.37
CA TRP A 198 17.53 8.23 -35.97
C TRP A 198 16.68 7.49 -37.00
N LYS A 199 15.75 6.67 -36.53
CA LYS A 199 14.85 5.91 -37.40
C LYS A 199 13.88 6.85 -38.11
N ASN A 200 13.69 6.67 -39.42
CA ASN A 200 12.90 7.54 -40.31
C ASN A 200 13.46 8.96 -40.53
N TYR A 201 14.71 9.22 -40.17
CA TYR A 201 15.40 10.48 -40.49
C TYR A 201 16.63 10.21 -41.35
N SER A 202 17.00 11.17 -42.20
CA SER A 202 18.23 11.09 -42.98
C SER A 202 19.46 11.25 -42.08
N SER A 203 20.63 10.80 -42.57
CA SER A 203 21.92 10.92 -41.91
C SER A 203 22.38 12.36 -41.64
N GLU A 204 21.65 13.36 -42.16
CA GLU A 204 21.86 14.79 -41.87
C GLU A 204 21.37 15.17 -40.47
N HIS A 205 20.45 14.38 -39.90
CA HIS A 205 19.90 14.63 -38.57
C HIS A 205 20.62 13.88 -37.45
N ASP A 206 21.72 13.18 -37.77
CA ASP A 206 22.51 12.45 -36.78
C ASP A 206 23.07 13.41 -35.72
N THR A 207 22.81 13.10 -34.45
CA THR A 207 23.33 13.88 -33.31
C THR A 207 24.26 13.04 -32.43
N TRP A 208 25.08 13.72 -31.64
CA TRP A 208 26.04 13.09 -30.73
C TRP A 208 25.45 13.03 -29.33
N GLU A 209 25.09 11.84 -28.89
CA GLU A 209 24.39 11.63 -27.62
C GLU A 209 25.29 10.96 -26.56
N PRO A 210 25.19 11.36 -25.28
CA PRO A 210 25.85 10.68 -24.18
C PRO A 210 25.16 9.36 -23.81
N VAL A 211 25.88 8.47 -23.10
CA VAL A 211 25.34 7.18 -22.60
C VAL A 211 24.05 7.36 -21.79
N GLU A 212 23.95 8.45 -21.02
CA GLU A 212 22.82 8.75 -20.14
C GLU A 212 21.50 8.97 -20.91
N HIS A 213 21.56 9.27 -22.21
CA HIS A 213 20.37 9.49 -23.04
C HIS A 213 19.78 8.18 -23.61
N PHE A 214 20.52 7.08 -23.56
CA PHE A 214 20.05 5.79 -24.07
C PHE A 214 19.15 5.10 -23.05
N SER A 215 17.98 4.63 -23.48
CA SER A 215 17.06 3.86 -22.62
C SER A 215 17.52 2.42 -22.41
N ASP A 216 18.34 1.89 -23.33
CA ASP A 216 18.86 0.52 -23.31
C ASP A 216 20.34 0.52 -23.72
N LEU A 217 21.18 -0.12 -22.90
CA LEU A 217 22.62 -0.23 -23.13
C LEU A 217 22.98 -1.31 -24.16
N LEU A 218 22.05 -2.21 -24.49
CA LEU A 218 22.27 -3.27 -25.48
C LEU A 218 22.68 -2.74 -26.86
N LEU A 219 22.23 -1.54 -27.22
CA LEU A 219 22.60 -0.91 -28.49
C LEU A 219 24.09 -0.53 -28.53
N ILE A 220 24.61 -0.03 -27.40
CA ILE A 220 26.02 0.34 -27.24
C ILE A 220 26.89 -0.93 -27.23
N GLU A 221 26.47 -1.98 -26.53
CA GLU A 221 27.19 -3.26 -26.52
C GLU A 221 27.32 -3.86 -27.93
N LYS A 222 26.22 -3.89 -28.69
CA LYS A 222 26.22 -4.36 -30.09
C LYS A 222 27.16 -3.55 -30.98
N TYR A 223 27.21 -2.23 -30.80
CA TYR A 223 28.12 -1.36 -31.53
C TYR A 223 29.59 -1.73 -31.28
N TRP A 224 29.98 -1.89 -30.01
CA TRP A 224 31.35 -2.26 -29.65
C TRP A 224 31.74 -3.67 -30.08
N GLN A 225 30.79 -4.62 -30.04
CA GLN A 225 31.01 -5.98 -30.56
C GLN A 225 31.35 -5.97 -32.06
N ARG A 226 30.63 -5.19 -32.87
CA ARG A 226 30.93 -5.07 -34.32
C ARG A 226 32.26 -4.38 -34.59
N ARG A 227 32.59 -3.33 -33.83
CA ARG A 227 33.91 -2.66 -33.94
C ARG A 227 35.07 -3.63 -33.67
N LYS A 228 34.92 -4.58 -32.74
CA LYS A 228 35.92 -5.64 -32.51
C LYS A 228 36.05 -6.62 -33.67
N LEU A 229 34.96 -6.85 -34.41
CA LEU A 229 34.90 -7.73 -35.59
C LEU A 229 35.39 -7.05 -36.89
N GLY A 230 35.72 -5.75 -36.86
CA GLY A 230 36.23 -5.00 -38.01
C GLY A 230 35.16 -4.43 -38.96
N ASP A 231 33.88 -4.64 -38.66
CA ASP A 231 32.78 -4.11 -39.46
C ASP A 231 32.55 -2.62 -39.21
N LYS A 232 32.63 -1.82 -40.28
CA LYS A 232 32.42 -0.36 -40.24
C LYS A 232 31.03 0.07 -40.72
N LYS A 233 30.22 -0.83 -41.27
CA LYS A 233 28.91 -0.49 -41.83
C LYS A 233 27.81 -0.61 -40.77
N PRO A 234 26.83 0.32 -40.75
CA PRO A 234 25.65 0.15 -39.92
C PRO A 234 24.87 -1.10 -40.37
N PRO A 235 24.18 -1.78 -39.43
CA PRO A 235 23.40 -2.97 -39.74
C PRO A 235 22.22 -2.57 -40.63
N THR A 236 21.89 -3.40 -41.61
CA THR A 236 20.60 -3.31 -42.33
C THR A 236 19.46 -3.64 -41.36
N GLU A 237 18.33 -2.96 -41.48
CA GLU A 237 17.22 -3.07 -40.53
C GLU A 237 16.72 -4.52 -40.37
N ASP A 238 16.87 -5.07 -39.16
CA ASP A 238 16.19 -6.30 -38.75
C ASP A 238 14.80 -5.93 -38.20
N SER A 239 13.75 -6.25 -38.96
CA SER A 239 12.34 -5.99 -38.63
C SER A 239 11.85 -6.68 -37.34
N ASN A 240 12.64 -7.60 -36.78
CA ASN A 240 12.31 -8.37 -35.56
C ASN A 240 12.99 -7.87 -34.28
N SER A 241 13.76 -6.77 -34.32
CA SER A 241 14.43 -6.24 -33.12
C SER A 241 13.56 -5.26 -32.33
N ARG A 242 13.64 -5.30 -30.99
CA ARG A 242 12.91 -4.35 -30.12
C ARG A 242 13.35 -2.91 -30.43
N PRO A 243 12.42 -1.96 -30.61
CA PRO A 243 12.76 -0.57 -30.88
C PRO A 243 13.49 0.02 -29.67
N THR A 244 14.70 0.53 -29.90
CA THR A 244 15.50 1.15 -28.85
C THR A 244 15.29 2.65 -28.87
N LYS A 245 15.13 3.28 -27.70
CA LYS A 245 14.81 4.70 -27.59
C LYS A 245 15.99 5.49 -27.01
N CYS A 246 16.25 6.68 -27.54
CA CYS A 246 17.26 7.60 -27.04
C CYS A 246 16.68 9.00 -26.95
N ARG A 247 17.13 9.76 -25.95
CA ARG A 247 16.83 11.18 -25.86
C ARG A 247 17.72 11.97 -26.81
N ARG A 248 17.15 12.95 -27.52
CA ARG A 248 17.93 13.85 -28.36
C ARG A 248 18.39 15.06 -27.53
N ALA A 249 19.68 15.38 -27.59
CA ALA A 249 20.29 16.55 -26.94
C ALA A 249 20.08 17.85 -27.74
#